data_AF-A0A3C1R0L7-F1
#
_entry.id   AF-A0A3C1R0L7-F1
#
_cell.length_a   1.000
_cell.length_b   1.000
_cell.length_c   1.000
_cell.angle_alpha   90.00
_cell.angle_beta   90.00
_cell.angle_gamma   90.00
#
_symmetry.space_group_name_H-M   'P 1'
#
loop_
_entity.id
_entity.type
_entity.pdbx_description
1 polymer ?
#
loop_
_entity_poly.entity_id
_entity_poly.type
_entity_poly.pdbx_seq_one_letter_code
_entity_poly.pdbx_strand_id
1 'polypeptide(L)'
;MTIAQLEVMKDLAAGGRIESRFAGPVVIPAGPKSPRWVASRQTFEALVRKRWIERLTPNADEANPAFGITEIGRAAFQKERYRARTA
;
A
#
# COMPACT_ATOMS: atom_id res chain seq x y z
N MET A 1 -10.77 3.68 7.66
CA MET A 1 -9.64 3.90 6.73
C MET A 1 -10.01 5.04 5.79
N THR A 2 -9.08 5.85 5.27
CA THR A 2 -9.45 6.92 4.30
C THR A 2 -9.65 6.35 2.88
N ILE A 3 -10.33 7.09 1.99
CA ILE A 3 -10.52 6.67 0.58
C ILE A 3 -9.17 6.44 -0.12
N ALA A 4 -8.19 7.33 0.09
CA ALA A 4 -6.85 7.18 -0.46
C ALA A 4 -6.14 5.91 0.05
N GLN A 5 -6.27 5.60 1.34
CA GLN A 5 -5.73 4.37 1.92
C GLN A 5 -6.42 3.13 1.34
N LEU A 6 -7.75 3.15 1.21
CA LEU A 6 -8.53 2.06 0.60
C LEU A 6 -8.07 1.75 -0.82
N GLU A 7 -7.87 2.78 -1.62
CA GLU A 7 -7.41 2.65 -3.00
C GLU A 7 -6.00 2.06 -3.09
N VAL A 8 -5.05 2.56 -2.30
CA VAL A 8 -3.70 1.97 -2.21
C VAL A 8 -3.77 0.50 -1.80
N MET A 9 -4.53 0.19 -0.74
CA MET A 9 -4.67 -1.17 -0.21
C MET A 9 -5.34 -2.12 -1.20
N LYS A 10 -6.24 -1.63 -2.06
CA LYS A 10 -6.88 -2.42 -3.13
C LYS A 10 -5.86 -2.92 -4.16
N ASP A 11 -4.94 -2.06 -4.61
CA ASP A 11 -3.90 -2.48 -5.56
C ASP A 11 -2.88 -3.41 -4.90
N LEU A 12 -2.51 -3.13 -3.65
CA LEU A 12 -1.61 -4.02 -2.90
C LEU A 12 -2.23 -5.40 -2.64
N ALA A 13 -3.51 -5.45 -2.27
CA ALA A 13 -4.24 -6.71 -2.06
C ALA A 13 -4.32 -7.55 -3.33
N ALA A 14 -4.33 -6.91 -4.51
CA ALA A 14 -4.27 -7.57 -5.81
C ALA A 14 -2.86 -8.06 -6.20
N GLY A 15 -1.86 -7.87 -5.35
CA GLY A 15 -0.46 -8.27 -5.60
C GLY A 15 0.45 -7.12 -6.02
N GLY A 16 -0.04 -5.87 -6.00
CA GLY A 16 0.80 -4.70 -6.23
C GLY A 16 1.78 -4.45 -5.08
N ARG A 17 2.68 -3.50 -5.30
CA ARG A 17 3.68 -3.05 -4.32
C ARG A 17 3.77 -1.53 -4.30
N ILE A 18 4.33 -0.97 -3.24
CA ILE A 18 4.74 0.44 -3.19
C ILE A 18 6.25 0.50 -3.35
N GLU A 19 6.73 1.39 -4.22
CA GLU A 19 8.15 1.74 -4.32
C GLU A 19 8.36 3.15 -3.78
N SER A 20 9.30 3.32 -2.87
CA SER A 20 9.70 4.65 -2.42
C SER A 20 10.76 5.21 -3.38
N ARG A 21 10.36 6.10 -4.30
CA ARG A 21 11.26 6.75 -5.27
C ARG A 21 11.58 8.19 -4.86
N PHE A 22 12.54 8.84 -5.54
CA PHE A 22 13.07 10.18 -5.23
C PHE A 22 12.03 11.27 -4.90
N ALA A 23 10.82 11.22 -5.45
CA ALA A 23 9.76 12.20 -5.19
C ALA A 23 8.61 11.69 -4.28
N GLY A 24 8.73 10.47 -3.73
CA GLY A 24 7.79 9.89 -2.78
C GLY A 24 7.32 8.46 -3.09
N PRO A 25 6.38 7.94 -2.29
CA PRO A 25 5.85 6.58 -2.45
C PRO A 25 4.95 6.47 -3.69
N VAL A 26 5.24 5.50 -4.55
CA VAL A 26 4.50 5.20 -5.79
C VAL A 26 3.91 3.79 -5.68
N VAL A 27 2.62 3.64 -5.95
CA VAL A 27 1.97 2.34 -6.09
C VAL A 27 2.26 1.78 -7.48
N ILE A 28 2.85 0.59 -7.50
CA ILE A 28 3.02 -0.25 -8.67
C ILE A 28 1.95 -1.36 -8.58
N PRO A 29 0.80 -1.22 -9.28
CA PRO A 29 -0.24 -2.23 -9.27
C PRO A 29 0.22 -3.53 -9.93
N ALA A 30 -0.38 -4.66 -9.54
CA ALA A 30 -0.24 -5.90 -10.31
C ALA A 30 -1.07 -5.81 -11.60
N GLY A 31 -0.44 -6.06 -12.75
CA GLY A 31 -1.08 -6.07 -14.07
C GLY A 31 -0.77 -4.83 -14.92
N PRO A 32 -1.46 -4.64 -16.06
CA PRO A 32 -1.13 -3.62 -17.07
C PRO A 32 -1.53 -2.19 -16.68
N LYS A 33 -1.86 -1.96 -15.40
CA LYS A 33 -2.24 -0.63 -14.92
C LYS A 33 -0.99 0.23 -14.80
N SER A 34 -1.12 1.51 -15.16
CA SER A 34 -0.03 2.47 -14.96
C SER A 34 0.24 2.69 -13.46
N PRO A 35 1.52 2.86 -13.06
CA PRO A 35 1.88 3.31 -11.72
C PRO A 35 1.12 4.56 -11.31
N ARG A 36 0.75 4.66 -10.03
CA ARG A 36 0.09 5.85 -9.49
C ARG A 36 0.75 6.34 -8.20
N TRP A 37 0.79 7.65 -8.02
CA TRP A 37 1.33 8.26 -6.81
C TRP A 37 0.47 7.93 -5.58
N VAL A 38 1.10 7.56 -4.47
CA VAL A 38 0.41 7.56 -3.17
C VAL A 38 0.17 9.02 -2.82
N ALA A 39 -1.10 9.36 -2.55
CA ALA A 39 -1.57 10.74 -2.39
C ALA A 39 -0.76 11.62 -1.41
N SER A 40 -0.05 11.03 -0.44
CA SER A 40 0.91 11.75 0.40
C SER A 40 1.90 10.81 1.11
N ARG A 41 3.08 11.34 1.46
CA ARG A 41 4.05 10.67 2.36
C ARG A 41 3.41 10.28 3.71
N GLN A 42 2.53 11.13 4.25
CA GLN A 42 1.77 10.84 5.47
C GLN A 42 0.89 9.60 5.33
N THR A 43 0.29 9.37 4.16
CA THR A 43 -0.51 8.16 3.92
C THR A 43 0.35 6.91 4.01
N PHE A 44 1.52 6.94 3.37
CA PHE A 44 2.47 5.84 3.42
C PHE A 44 2.97 5.57 4.86
N GLU A 45 3.40 6.60 5.59
CA GLU A 45 3.85 6.47 6.98
C GLU A 45 2.74 5.92 7.89
N ALA A 46 1.48 6.32 7.66
CA ALA A 46 0.35 5.78 8.40
C ALA A 46 0.11 4.28 8.11
N LEU A 47 0.31 3.83 6.86
CA LEU A 47 0.19 2.41 6.50
C LEU A 47 1.30 1.57 7.16
N VAL A 48 2.54 2.08 7.18
CA VAL A 48 3.68 1.44 7.85
C VAL A 48 3.45 1.38 9.37
N ARG A 49 3.07 2.51 9.99
CA ARG A 49 2.84 2.58 11.45
C ARG A 49 1.74 1.64 11.92
N LYS A 50 0.71 1.41 11.09
CA LYS A 50 -0.36 0.44 11.37
C LYS A 50 0.02 -1.01 11.09
N ARG A 51 1.26 -1.27 10.63
CA ARG A 51 1.74 -2.58 10.17
C ARG A 51 0.86 -3.18 9.07
N TRP A 52 0.23 -2.34 8.25
CA TRP A 52 -0.59 -2.79 7.13
C TRP A 52 0.25 -3.08 5.88
N ILE A 53 1.40 -2.43 5.79
CA ILE A 53 2.41 -2.71 4.77
C ILE A 53 3.76 -2.94 5.45
N GLU A 54 4.61 -3.72 4.80
CA GLU A 54 5.97 -4.00 5.25
C GLU A 54 6.95 -3.98 4.09
N ARG A 55 8.24 -3.80 4.40
CA ARG A 55 9.29 -3.83 3.39
C ARG A 55 9.43 -5.26 2.86
N LEU A 56 9.35 -5.43 1.56
CA LEU A 56 9.56 -6.72 0.88
C LEU A 56 11.04 -7.00 0.64
N THR A 57 11.86 -5.96 0.54
CA THR A 57 13.26 -6.11 0.19
C THR A 57 14.13 -6.23 1.44
N PRO A 58 15.02 -7.24 1.51
CA PRO A 58 15.81 -7.52 2.71
C PRO A 58 16.97 -6.54 2.88
N ASN A 59 17.40 -5.87 1.81
CA ASN A 59 18.53 -4.95 1.85
C ASN A 59 18.10 -3.58 2.37
N ALA A 60 18.70 -3.17 3.48
CA ALA A 60 18.47 -1.85 4.07
C ALA A 60 18.88 -0.72 3.12
N ASP A 61 19.97 -0.93 2.37
CA ASP A 61 20.65 0.05 1.49
C ASP A 61 20.06 0.16 0.08
N GLU A 62 18.95 -0.52 -0.20
CA GLU A 62 18.30 -0.38 -1.51
C GLU A 62 17.78 1.04 -1.68
N ALA A 63 18.21 1.71 -2.76
CA ALA A 63 17.85 3.08 -3.06
C ALA A 63 16.33 3.29 -3.20
N ASN A 64 15.58 2.25 -3.58
CA ASN A 64 14.13 2.28 -3.73
C ASN A 64 13.51 1.05 -3.04
N PRO A 65 13.33 1.06 -1.71
CA PRO A 65 12.75 -0.08 -1.02
C PRO A 65 11.31 -0.32 -1.49
N ALA A 66 10.99 -1.59 -1.72
CA ALA A 66 9.64 -2.01 -2.07
C ALA A 66 8.86 -2.43 -0.82
N PHE A 67 7.57 -2.12 -0.78
CA PHE A 67 6.66 -2.46 0.30
C PHE A 67 5.45 -3.23 -0.22
N GLY A 68 5.01 -4.22 0.53
CA GLY A 68 3.85 -5.06 0.21
C GLY A 68 2.85 -5.07 1.36
N ILE A 69 1.64 -5.55 1.06
CA ILE A 69 0.59 -5.70 2.08
C ILE A 69 0.89 -6.88 3.00
N THR A 70 0.81 -6.64 4.31
CA THR A 70 0.92 -7.69 5.34
C THR A 70 -0.40 -8.45 5.47
N GLU A 71 -0.40 -9.58 6.19
CA GLU A 71 -1.65 -10.27 6.55
C GLU A 71 -2.60 -9.37 7.36
N ILE A 72 -2.07 -8.59 8.30
CA ILE A 72 -2.83 -7.63 9.11
C ILE A 72 -3.47 -6.57 8.21
N GLY A 73 -2.71 -6.03 7.25
CA GLY A 73 -3.21 -5.08 6.27
C GLY A 73 -4.31 -5.68 5.39
N ARG A 74 -4.13 -6.94 4.96
CA ARG A 74 -5.11 -7.68 4.16
C ARG A 74 -6.42 -7.85 4.93
N ALA A 75 -6.35 -8.24 6.20
CA ALA A 75 -7.52 -8.36 7.07
C ALA A 75 -8.23 -7.01 7.29
N ALA A 76 -7.46 -5.94 7.54
CA ALA A 76 -7.99 -4.59 7.71
C ALA A 76 -8.72 -4.10 6.43
N PHE A 77 -8.15 -4.39 5.26
CA PHE A 77 -8.77 -4.07 3.98
C PHE A 77 -10.10 -4.81 3.77
N GLN A 78 -10.14 -6.11 4.04
CA GLN A 78 -11.37 -6.91 3.90
C GLN A 78 -12.48 -6.42 4.85
N LYS A 79 -12.13 -6.10 6.10
CA LYS A 79 -13.10 -5.58 7.09
C LYS A 79 -13.74 -4.26 6.62
N GLU A 80 -12.95 -3.34 6.08
CA GLU A 80 -13.46 -2.06 5.58
C GLU A 80 -14.32 -2.25 4.31
N ARG A 81 -13.88 -3.12 3.40
CA ARG A 81 -14.64 -3.45 2.18
C ARG A 81 -16.00 -4.10 2.51
N TYR A 82 -16.05 -4.95 3.53
CA TYR A 82 -17.30 -5.54 4.03
C TYR A 82 -18.25 -4.45 4.56
N ARG A 83 -17.75 -3.55 5.43
CA ARG A 83 -18.54 -2.43 5.97
C ARG A 83 -19.13 -1.54 4.87
N ALA A 84 -18.33 -1.20 3.86
CA ALA A 84 -18.78 -0.36 2.76
C ALA A 84 -19.85 -1.02 1.86
N ARG A 85 -19.99 -2.35 1.91
CA ARG A 85 -21.00 -3.10 1.15
C ARG A 85 -22.31 -3.25 1.93
N THR A 86 -22.26 -3.20 3.26
CA THR A 86 -23.42 -3.42 4.14
C THR A 86 -24.01 -2.13 4.71
N ALA A 87 -23.45 -0.97 4.35
CA ALA A 87 -23.94 0.36 4.70
C ALA A 87 -24.65 0.98 3.50
#